data_AF-A0A3N2AT83-F1
#
_entry.id   AF-A0A3N2AT83-F1
#
_cell.length_a   1.000
_cell.length_b   1.000
_cell.length_c   1.000
_cell.angle_alpha   90.00
_cell.angle_beta   90.00
_cell.angle_gamma   90.00
#
_symmetry.space_group_name_H-M   'P 1'
#
loop_
_entity.id
_entity.type
_entity.pdbx_description
1 polymer ?
#
loop_
_entity_poly.entity_id
_entity_poly.type
_entity_poly.pdbx_seq_one_letter_code
_entity_poly.pdbx_strand_id
1 'polypeptide(L)'
;MEDSTADAFTVAHARTLVFGDFRSSIDAAVMALLDGDEALEVAELAGASPSLGWSEARALVRRAHSALGLDYRPMSDEDAQVIALRVMVMEHRSGARTLRELTSWAHDVIRHGSSSRAVERMVQLEDDLEVWQPRRDRVEVDAVLDAFLRETADAVSRWRPAAIRP
;
A
#
# COMPACT_ATOMS: atom_id res chain seq x y z
N MET A 1 -8.82 16.82 -5.72
CA MET A 1 -9.77 15.71 -5.42
C MET A 1 -9.37 14.49 -6.23
N GLU A 2 -9.17 14.63 -7.54
CA GLU A 2 -8.66 13.59 -8.46
C GLU A 2 -7.41 12.83 -7.94
N ASP A 3 -6.46 13.52 -7.31
CA ASP A 3 -5.27 12.88 -6.72
C ASP A 3 -5.59 11.84 -5.64
N SER A 4 -6.69 12.00 -4.90
CA SER A 4 -7.08 11.11 -3.81
C SER A 4 -7.58 9.76 -4.33
N THR A 5 -8.36 9.76 -5.42
CA THR A 5 -8.85 8.54 -6.06
C THR A 5 -7.72 7.80 -6.77
N ALA A 6 -6.84 8.52 -7.50
CA ALA A 6 -5.65 7.93 -8.12
C ALA A 6 -4.73 7.26 -7.09
N ASP A 7 -4.51 7.92 -5.95
CA ASP A 7 -3.74 7.38 -4.85
C ASP A 7 -4.40 6.14 -4.23
N ALA A 8 -5.72 6.19 -4.01
CA ALA A 8 -6.46 5.07 -3.43
C ALA A 8 -6.34 3.81 -4.31
N PHE A 9 -6.51 3.95 -5.62
CA PHE A 9 -6.33 2.82 -6.54
C PHE A 9 -4.89 2.33 -6.63
N THR A 10 -3.91 3.24 -6.56
CA THR A 10 -2.48 2.87 -6.54
C THR A 10 -2.13 2.06 -5.30
N VAL A 11 -2.61 2.51 -4.14
CA VAL A 11 -2.48 1.78 -2.87
C VAL A 11 -3.19 0.43 -2.93
N ALA A 12 -4.42 0.40 -3.44
CA ALA A 12 -5.18 -0.83 -3.57
C ALA A 12 -4.49 -1.85 -4.49
N HIS A 13 -3.89 -1.40 -5.59
CA HIS A 13 -3.13 -2.25 -6.50
C HIS A 13 -1.91 -2.86 -5.80
N ALA A 14 -1.11 -2.03 -5.10
CA ALA A 14 0.04 -2.50 -4.33
C ALA A 14 -0.37 -3.54 -3.28
N ARG A 15 -1.44 -3.28 -2.52
CA ARG A 15 -1.96 -4.20 -1.50
C ARG A 15 -2.49 -5.50 -2.10
N THR A 16 -3.11 -5.43 -3.28
CA THR A 16 -3.57 -6.62 -4.01
C THR A 16 -2.38 -7.49 -4.44
N LEU A 17 -1.29 -6.89 -4.94
CA LEU A 17 -0.08 -7.63 -5.33
C LEU A 17 0.60 -8.29 -4.14
N VAL A 18 0.67 -7.58 -3.01
CA VAL A 18 1.45 -7.99 -1.84
C VAL A 18 0.67 -8.92 -0.90
N PHE A 19 -0.60 -8.60 -0.64
CA PHE A 19 -1.42 -9.32 0.35
C PHE A 19 -2.52 -10.18 -0.29
N GLY A 20 -2.78 -10.03 -1.60
CA GLY A 20 -4.02 -10.53 -2.19
C GLY A 20 -5.27 -9.81 -1.65
N ASP A 21 -5.10 -8.63 -1.04
CA ASP A 21 -6.19 -7.88 -0.42
C ASP A 21 -7.05 -7.16 -1.46
N PHE A 22 -8.16 -7.79 -1.83
CA PHE A 22 -9.14 -7.22 -2.76
C PHE A 22 -10.02 -6.13 -2.13
N ARG A 23 -10.15 -6.08 -0.79
CA ARG A 23 -11.03 -5.13 -0.13
C ARG A 23 -10.60 -3.69 -0.40
N SER A 24 -9.29 -3.46 -0.42
CA SER A 24 -8.73 -2.14 -0.74
C SER A 24 -9.15 -1.64 -2.13
N SER A 25 -9.32 -2.54 -3.10
CA SER A 25 -9.80 -2.18 -4.45
C SER A 25 -11.28 -1.82 -4.46
N ILE A 26 -12.11 -2.47 -3.64
CA ILE A 26 -13.51 -2.12 -3.46
C ILE A 26 -13.60 -0.73 -2.82
N ASP A 27 -12.86 -0.49 -1.74
CA ASP A 27 -12.86 0.79 -1.04
C ASP A 27 -12.39 1.95 -1.95
N ALA A 28 -11.36 1.71 -2.79
CA ALA A 28 -10.92 2.67 -3.80
C ALA A 28 -11.99 2.96 -4.87
N ALA A 29 -12.74 1.94 -5.30
CA ALA A 29 -13.84 2.13 -6.24
C ALA A 29 -15.00 2.93 -5.62
N VAL A 30 -15.34 2.68 -4.36
CA VAL A 30 -16.34 3.48 -3.62
C VAL A 30 -15.92 4.95 -3.56
N MET A 31 -14.63 5.22 -3.29
CA MET A 31 -14.10 6.59 -3.29
C MET A 31 -14.23 7.26 -4.66
N ALA A 32 -13.94 6.54 -5.76
CA ALA A 32 -14.12 7.09 -7.10
C ALA A 32 -15.57 7.46 -7.41
N LEU A 33 -16.54 6.62 -7.01
CA LEU A 33 -17.96 6.95 -7.15
C LEU A 33 -18.35 8.19 -6.34
N LEU A 34 -17.81 8.35 -5.12
CA LEU A 34 -18.04 9.53 -4.29
C LEU A 34 -17.42 10.80 -4.88
N ASP A 35 -16.33 10.65 -5.63
CA ASP A 35 -15.67 11.73 -6.38
C ASP A 35 -16.38 12.06 -7.71
N GLY A 36 -17.43 11.31 -8.07
CA GLY A 36 -18.27 11.57 -9.24
C GLY A 36 -17.93 10.75 -10.49
N ASP A 37 -17.09 9.71 -10.37
CA ASP A 37 -16.90 8.76 -11.47
C ASP A 37 -18.14 7.87 -11.62
N GLU A 38 -18.71 7.85 -12.82
CA GLU A 38 -19.95 7.12 -13.13
C GLU A 38 -19.70 5.89 -14.02
N ALA A 39 -18.44 5.47 -14.21
CA ALA A 39 -18.14 4.30 -15.02
C ALA A 39 -18.76 3.03 -14.41
N LEU A 40 -19.46 2.26 -15.26
CA LEU A 40 -20.18 1.05 -14.83
C LEU A 40 -19.23 0.04 -14.16
N GLU A 41 -18.02 -0.11 -14.69
CA GLU A 41 -17.00 -1.02 -14.17
C GLU A 41 -16.52 -0.64 -12.77
N VAL A 42 -16.49 0.65 -12.44
CA VAL A 42 -16.15 1.16 -11.11
C VAL A 42 -17.29 0.85 -10.14
N ALA A 43 -18.54 1.06 -10.57
CA ALA A 43 -19.72 0.70 -9.79
C ALA A 43 -19.82 -0.81 -9.52
N GLU A 44 -19.51 -1.65 -10.51
CA GLU A 44 -19.43 -3.11 -10.35
C GLU A 44 -18.39 -3.51 -9.31
N LEU A 45 -17.21 -2.90 -9.34
CA LEU A 45 -16.15 -3.17 -8.37
C LEU A 45 -16.54 -2.71 -6.96
N ALA A 46 -17.14 -1.52 -6.83
CA ALA A 46 -17.61 -0.98 -5.55
C ALA A 46 -18.71 -1.83 -4.91
N GLY A 47 -19.53 -2.49 -5.73
CA GLY A 47 -20.58 -3.41 -5.28
C GLY A 47 -20.12 -4.86 -5.10
N ALA A 48 -18.85 -5.17 -5.35
CA ALA A 48 -18.34 -6.54 -5.31
C ALA A 48 -18.29 -7.11 -3.88
N SER A 49 -18.46 -8.42 -3.75
CA SER A 49 -18.23 -9.10 -2.46
C SER A 49 -16.72 -9.18 -2.17
N PRO A 50 -16.25 -8.90 -0.95
CA PRO A 50 -14.88 -9.18 -0.54
C PRO A 50 -14.51 -10.68 -0.59
N SER A 51 -15.50 -11.56 -0.64
CA SER A 51 -15.32 -13.02 -0.70
C SER A 51 -15.24 -13.59 -2.12
N LEU A 52 -15.17 -12.72 -3.13
CA LEU A 52 -15.17 -13.11 -4.53
C LEU A 52 -13.89 -13.88 -4.89
N GLY A 53 -13.97 -14.85 -5.82
CA GLY A 53 -12.82 -15.67 -6.18
C GLY A 53 -11.71 -14.83 -6.82
N TRP A 54 -10.43 -15.15 -6.53
CA TRP A 54 -9.28 -14.35 -6.98
C TRP A 54 -9.29 -14.01 -8.47
N SER A 55 -9.62 -14.97 -9.33
CA SER A 55 -9.66 -14.74 -10.78
C SER A 55 -10.74 -13.74 -11.20
N GLU A 56 -11.91 -13.81 -10.57
CA GLU A 56 -13.03 -12.90 -10.82
C GLU A 56 -12.72 -11.51 -10.26
N ALA A 57 -12.11 -11.46 -9.07
CA ALA A 57 -11.73 -10.22 -8.38
C ALA A 57 -10.70 -9.46 -9.22
N ARG A 58 -9.66 -10.17 -9.68
CA ARG A 58 -8.65 -9.63 -10.57
C ARG A 58 -9.24 -9.13 -11.89
N ALA A 59 -10.25 -9.82 -12.44
CA ALA A 59 -10.92 -9.36 -13.66
C ALA A 59 -11.69 -8.05 -13.43
N LEU A 60 -12.42 -7.94 -12.31
CA LEU A 60 -13.13 -6.71 -11.91
C LEU A 60 -12.18 -5.54 -11.71
N VAL A 61 -11.10 -5.73 -10.93
CA VAL A 61 -10.07 -4.69 -10.73
C VAL A 61 -9.52 -4.19 -12.05
N ARG A 62 -9.16 -5.11 -12.96
CA ARG A 62 -8.62 -4.73 -14.27
C ARG A 62 -9.60 -3.93 -15.12
N ARG A 63 -10.89 -4.27 -15.09
CA ARG A 63 -11.93 -3.53 -15.82
C ARG A 63 -12.09 -2.12 -15.25
N ALA A 64 -12.23 -1.99 -13.93
CA ALA A 64 -12.36 -0.69 -13.26
C ALA A 64 -11.12 0.19 -13.52
N HIS A 65 -9.91 -0.37 -13.39
CA HIS A 65 -8.67 0.34 -13.72
C HIS A 65 -8.65 0.81 -15.18
N SER A 66 -9.05 -0.04 -16.12
CA SER A 66 -9.11 0.33 -17.54
C SER A 66 -10.13 1.44 -17.81
N ALA A 67 -11.29 1.43 -17.14
CA ALA A 67 -12.31 2.46 -17.27
C ALA A 67 -11.81 3.82 -16.77
N LEU A 68 -11.07 3.81 -15.67
CA LEU A 68 -10.44 4.99 -15.06
C LEU A 68 -9.17 5.47 -15.81
N GLY A 69 -8.77 4.80 -16.90
CA GLY A 69 -7.53 5.11 -17.62
C GLY A 69 -6.26 4.81 -16.83
N LEU A 70 -6.35 4.01 -15.76
CA LEU A 70 -5.22 3.59 -14.95
C LEU A 70 -4.48 2.46 -15.68
N ASP A 71 -3.54 2.83 -16.54
CA ASP A 71 -2.56 1.87 -17.08
C ASP A 71 -1.45 1.66 -16.05
N TYR A 72 -1.70 0.77 -15.10
CA TYR A 72 -0.65 0.27 -14.24
C TYR A 72 0.31 -0.55 -15.10
N ARG A 73 1.35 0.12 -15.62
CA ARG A 73 2.63 -0.51 -15.95
C ARG A 73 2.96 -1.49 -14.82
N PRO A 74 3.64 -2.62 -15.09
CA PRO A 74 3.87 -3.61 -14.05
C PRO A 74 4.61 -2.96 -12.89
N MET A 75 3.87 -2.64 -11.82
CA MET A 75 4.40 -2.18 -10.55
C MET A 75 5.39 -3.24 -10.11
N SER A 76 6.62 -2.84 -9.81
CA SER A 76 7.60 -3.79 -9.33
C SER A 76 7.16 -4.34 -7.97
N ASP A 77 7.55 -5.57 -7.64
CA ASP A 77 7.26 -6.14 -6.33
C ASP A 77 7.83 -5.26 -5.20
N GLU A 78 9.03 -4.68 -5.40
CA GLU A 78 9.66 -3.76 -4.45
C GLU A 78 8.82 -2.49 -4.24
N ASP A 79 8.33 -1.86 -5.31
CA ASP A 79 7.48 -0.68 -5.20
C ASP A 79 6.13 -0.99 -4.53
N ALA A 80 5.53 -2.13 -4.86
CA ALA A 80 4.30 -2.57 -4.22
C ALA A 80 4.51 -2.80 -2.71
N GLN A 81 5.62 -3.44 -2.33
CA GLN A 81 6.02 -3.63 -0.94
C GLN A 81 6.26 -2.32 -0.21
N VAL A 82 6.92 -1.34 -0.83
CA VAL A 82 7.16 -0.02 -0.23
C VAL A 82 5.85 0.72 0.02
N ILE A 83 4.92 0.71 -0.96
CA ILE A 83 3.60 1.33 -0.80
C ILE A 83 2.80 0.62 0.29
N ALA A 84 2.80 -0.72 0.30
CA ALA A 84 2.14 -1.51 1.34
C ALA A 84 2.71 -1.20 2.74
N LEU A 85 4.03 -1.15 2.89
CA LEU A 85 4.70 -0.81 4.14
C LEU A 85 4.32 0.59 4.61
N ARG A 86 4.26 1.57 3.68
CA ARG A 86 3.80 2.93 3.97
C ARG A 86 2.40 2.95 4.58
N VAL A 87 1.46 2.19 4.00
CA VAL A 87 0.11 2.08 4.57
C VAL A 87 0.15 1.45 5.97
N MET A 88 0.94 0.39 6.17
CA MET A 88 1.08 -0.25 7.48
C MET A 88 1.67 0.67 8.54
N VAL A 89 2.61 1.55 8.17
CA VAL A 89 3.13 2.59 9.07
C VAL A 89 2.04 3.60 9.45
N MET A 90 1.20 4.00 8.48
CA MET A 90 0.07 4.90 8.75
C MET A 90 -1.00 4.23 9.64
N GLU A 91 -1.30 2.95 9.40
CA GLU A 91 -2.17 2.12 10.25
C GLU A 91 -1.60 2.01 11.67
N HIS A 92 -0.28 1.89 11.81
CA HIS A 92 0.37 1.87 13.12
C HIS A 92 0.20 3.20 13.86
N ARG A 93 0.42 4.32 13.17
CA ARG A 93 0.25 5.67 13.75
C ARG A 93 -1.18 5.98 14.18
N SER A 94 -2.18 5.41 13.50
CA SER A 94 -3.58 5.55 13.90
C SER A 94 -4.00 4.57 14.99
N GLY A 95 -3.13 3.64 15.39
CA GLY A 95 -3.41 2.60 16.38
C GLY A 95 -4.18 1.40 15.82
N ALA A 96 -4.39 1.33 14.50
CA ALA A 96 -5.04 0.20 13.84
C ALA A 96 -4.12 -1.02 13.67
N ARG A 97 -2.81 -0.83 13.78
CA ARG A 97 -1.79 -1.89 13.71
C ARG A 97 -0.76 -1.74 14.83
N THR A 98 -0.32 -2.85 15.40
CA THR A 98 0.76 -2.84 16.39
C THR A 98 2.14 -2.68 15.74
N LEU A 99 3.12 -2.20 16.51
CA LEU A 99 4.50 -2.10 16.02
C LEU A 99 5.04 -3.48 15.62
N ARG A 100 4.75 -4.53 16.41
CA ARG A 100 5.20 -5.90 16.15
C ARG A 100 4.65 -6.43 14.83
N GLU A 101 3.36 -6.26 14.55
CA GLU A 101 2.79 -6.69 13.26
C GLU A 101 3.41 -5.97 12.07
N LEU A 102 3.78 -4.70 12.24
CA LEU A 102 4.46 -3.90 11.21
C LEU A 102 5.89 -4.40 10.97
N THR A 103 6.69 -4.55 12.02
CA THR A 103 8.11 -4.91 11.91
C THR A 103 8.31 -6.36 11.50
N SER A 104 7.53 -7.30 12.04
CA SER A 104 7.58 -8.70 11.63
C SER A 104 7.20 -8.88 10.16
N TRP A 105 6.17 -8.15 9.68
CA TRP A 105 5.80 -8.22 8.28
C TRP A 105 6.90 -7.68 7.35
N ALA A 106 7.49 -6.52 7.71
CA ALA A 106 8.61 -5.97 6.94
C ALA A 106 9.78 -6.96 6.87
N HIS A 107 10.12 -7.57 8.00
CA HIS A 107 11.17 -8.58 8.10
C HIS A 107 10.89 -9.81 7.22
N ASP A 108 9.68 -10.38 7.28
CA ASP A 108 9.36 -11.63 6.60
C ASP A 108 9.15 -11.48 5.09
N VAL A 109 8.54 -10.37 4.67
CA VAL A 109 8.10 -10.15 3.28
C VAL A 109 9.12 -9.38 2.45
N ILE A 110 9.67 -8.29 2.99
CA ILE A 110 10.66 -7.47 2.26
C ILE A 110 12.04 -8.08 2.38
N ARG A 111 12.39 -8.52 3.60
CA ARG A 111 13.70 -9.08 3.97
C ARG A 111 14.85 -8.09 3.79
N HIS A 112 16.00 -8.46 4.33
CA HIS A 112 17.23 -7.69 4.19
C HIS A 112 17.72 -7.64 2.74
N GLY A 113 18.45 -6.57 2.41
CA GLY A 113 19.07 -6.36 1.10
C GLY A 113 18.31 -5.39 0.20
N SER A 114 17.40 -4.59 0.76
CA SER A 114 16.78 -3.51 -0.01
C SER A 114 17.83 -2.48 -0.40
N SER A 115 17.71 -1.95 -1.62
CA SER A 115 18.54 -0.83 -2.08
C SER A 115 18.23 0.48 -1.33
N SER A 116 17.03 0.57 -0.73
CA SER A 116 16.59 1.71 0.06
C SER A 116 17.02 1.54 1.52
N ARG A 117 17.84 2.48 2.00
CA ARG A 117 18.31 2.48 3.39
C ARG A 117 17.16 2.61 4.39
N ALA A 118 16.13 3.40 4.09
CA ALA A 118 14.97 3.51 4.96
C ALA A 118 14.17 2.20 5.05
N VAL A 119 14.00 1.49 3.92
CA VAL A 119 13.34 0.18 3.91
C VAL A 119 14.17 -0.84 4.69
N GLU A 120 15.47 -0.89 4.47
CA GLU A 120 16.38 -1.75 5.21
C GLU A 120 16.32 -1.47 6.72
N ARG A 121 16.19 -0.19 7.12
CA ARG A 121 16.04 0.17 8.53
C ARG A 121 14.71 -0.32 9.13
N MET A 122 13.64 -0.33 8.35
CA MET A 122 12.34 -0.90 8.76
C MET A 122 12.42 -2.41 9.00
N VAL A 123 13.15 -3.13 8.15
CA VAL A 123 13.43 -4.56 8.32
C VAL A 123 14.25 -4.81 9.59
N GLN A 124 15.31 -4.02 9.80
CA GLN A 124 16.20 -4.13 10.96
C GLN A 124 15.51 -3.83 12.31
N LEU A 125 14.38 -3.12 12.31
CA LEU A 125 13.65 -2.82 13.56
C LEU A 125 13.21 -4.09 14.29
N GLU A 126 12.87 -5.16 13.57
CA GLU A 126 12.46 -6.42 14.19
C GLU A 126 13.62 -7.01 15.01
N ASP A 127 14.79 -7.17 14.39
CA ASP A 127 16.01 -7.65 15.05
C ASP A 127 16.37 -6.79 16.28
N ASP A 128 16.30 -5.47 16.11
CA ASP A 128 16.63 -4.53 17.18
C ASP A 128 15.68 -4.64 18.38
N LEU A 129 14.40 -5.00 18.14
CA LEU A 129 13.39 -5.22 19.17
C LEU A 129 13.50 -6.61 19.81
N GLU A 130 13.92 -7.64 19.07
CA GLU A 130 14.12 -9.00 19.59
C GLU A 130 15.40 -9.13 20.43
N VAL A 131 16.44 -8.39 20.08
CA VAL A 131 17.69 -8.34 20.84
C VAL A 131 17.49 -7.49 22.09
N TRP A 132 16.88 -8.07 23.13
CA TRP A 132 16.78 -7.43 24.45
C TRP A 132 18.18 -7.17 25.02
N GLN A 133 18.71 -5.97 24.79
CA GLN A 133 19.96 -5.50 25.37
C GLN A 133 19.68 -4.34 26.34
N PRO A 134 19.93 -4.50 27.65
CA PRO A 134 19.67 -3.47 28.67
C PRO A 134 20.50 -2.18 28.53
N ARG A 135 21.36 -2.05 27.50
CA ARG A 135 22.40 -1.02 27.40
C ARG A 135 22.60 -0.40 26.01
N ARG A 136 21.80 -0.77 25.00
CA ARG A 136 21.83 -0.03 23.73
C ARG A 136 20.90 1.16 23.82
N ASP A 137 21.33 2.27 23.22
CA ASP A 137 20.51 3.45 22.99
C ASP A 137 19.13 2.99 22.51
N ARG A 138 18.07 3.43 23.20
CA ARG A 138 16.70 3.03 22.84
C ARG A 138 16.53 3.34 21.35
N VAL A 139 16.21 2.32 20.57
CA VAL A 139 15.90 2.54 19.16
C VAL A 139 14.77 3.56 19.08
N GLU A 140 15.05 4.70 18.46
CA GLU A 140 14.06 5.74 18.23
C GLU A 140 13.14 5.28 17.08
N VAL A 141 12.17 4.42 17.42
CA VAL A 141 11.21 3.85 16.48
C VAL A 141 10.56 4.96 15.66
N ASP A 142 10.08 6.03 16.31
CA ASP A 142 9.44 7.15 15.64
C ASP A 142 10.35 7.81 14.60
N ALA A 143 11.64 7.98 14.91
CA ALA A 143 12.61 8.55 13.97
C ALA A 143 12.82 7.65 12.74
N VAL A 144 12.80 6.32 12.92
CA VAL A 144 12.87 5.37 11.80
C VAL A 144 11.60 5.46 10.95
N LEU A 145 10.42 5.48 11.57
CA LEU A 145 9.15 5.59 10.86
C LEU A 145 9.05 6.92 10.09
N ASP A 146 9.45 8.03 10.70
CA ASP A 146 9.45 9.36 10.06
C ASP A 146 10.44 9.43 8.89
N ALA A 147 11.64 8.87 9.05
CA ALA A 147 12.61 8.78 7.96
C ALA A 147 12.04 7.97 6.79
N PHE A 148 11.43 6.83 7.07
CA PHE A 148 10.80 6.00 6.06
C PHE A 148 9.65 6.71 5.32
N LEU A 149 8.73 7.36 6.04
CA LEU A 149 7.63 8.09 5.40
C LEU A 149 8.13 9.28 4.57
N ARG A 150 9.22 9.92 4.98
CA ARG A 150 9.79 11.04 4.24
C ARG A 150 10.51 10.57 2.97
N GLU A 151 11.32 9.52 3.05
CA GLU A 151 12.07 8.98 1.91
C GLU A 151 11.17 8.29 0.88
N THR A 152 9.98 7.84 1.29
CA THR A 152 8.99 7.19 0.40
C THR A 152 7.79 8.09 0.10
N ALA A 153 7.90 9.40 0.32
CA ALA A 153 6.79 10.34 0.17
C ALA A 153 6.20 10.35 -1.24
N ASP A 154 7.05 10.14 -2.26
CA ASP A 154 6.66 10.12 -3.66
C ASP A 154 6.24 8.72 -4.15
N ALA A 155 6.39 7.67 -3.33
CA ALA A 155 6.21 6.28 -3.75
C ALA A 155 4.86 6.04 -4.44
N VAL A 156 3.77 6.59 -3.88
CA VAL A 156 2.43 6.50 -4.48
C VAL A 156 2.34 7.36 -5.74
N SER A 157 2.81 8.61 -5.68
CA SER A 157 2.74 9.56 -6.81
C SER A 157 3.50 9.11 -8.06
N ARG A 158 4.60 8.35 -7.91
CA ARG A 158 5.36 7.78 -9.04
C ARG A 158 4.54 6.79 -9.88
N TRP A 159 3.55 6.17 -9.26
CA TRP A 159 2.65 5.20 -9.89
C TRP A 159 1.28 5.77 -10.20
N ARG A 160 1.07 7.08 -9.97
CA ARG A 160 -0.14 7.75 -10.44
C ARG A 160 -0.19 7.69 -11.96
N PRO A 161 -1.35 7.34 -12.54
CA PRO A 161 -1.56 7.47 -13.97
C PRO A 161 -1.50 8.94 -14.39
N ALA A 162 -0.99 9.18 -15.60
CA ALA A 162 -0.74 10.53 -16.12
C ALA A 162 -2.01 11.38 -16.30
N ALA A 163 -3.19 10.78 -16.33
CA ALA A 163 -4.49 11.44 -16.26
C ALA A 163 -5.57 10.42 -15.89
N ILE A 164 -6.38 10.72 -14.87
CA ILE A 164 -7.75 10.20 -14.81
C ILE A 164 -8.53 11.06 -15.80
N ARG A 165 -9.20 10.45 -16.79
CA ARG A 165 -10.00 11.24 -17.73
C ARG A 165 -11.16 11.89 -16.95
N PRO A 166 -11.38 13.21 -17.08
CA PRO A 166 -12.60 13.84 -16.57
C PRO A 166 -13.83 13.38 -17.37
#